data_AF-A0A9E5FPG7-F1
#
_entry.id   AF-A0A9E5FPG7-F1
#
_cell.length_a   1.000
_cell.length_b   1.000
_cell.length_c   1.000
_cell.angle_alpha   90.00
_cell.angle_beta   90.00
_cell.angle_gamma   90.00
#
_symmetry.space_group_name_H-M   'P 1'
#
loop_
_entity.id
_entity.type
_entity.pdbx_description
1 polymer ?
#
loop_
_entity_poly.entity_id
_entity_poly.type
_entity_poly.pdbx_seq_one_letter_code
_entity_poly.pdbx_strand_id
1 'polypeptide(L)'
;MIVSENLVIQQPLFQFITAFNNFSLGKVVWEQYQKFAVPTIENATLSLEQAVNIIPTFTPAEAIKQKEIIQAVTSNVKPLLEFIEAEKAEEFSQFRNASLAFFCILEQIEKELDKAASQDDTARAVFHHMTRSRKNPAILKYLK
;
A
#
# COMPACT_ATOMS: atom_id res chain seq x y z
N MET A 1 -20.55 7.24 -1.64
CA MET A 1 -20.26 5.95 -1.00
C MET A 1 -18.80 5.99 -0.62
N ILE A 2 -18.48 6.33 0.63
CA ILE A 2 -17.09 6.40 1.09
C ILE A 2 -16.70 4.95 1.37
N VAL A 3 -16.12 4.28 0.37
CA VAL A 3 -15.33 3.08 0.65
C VAL A 3 -14.23 3.59 1.58
N SER A 4 -14.29 3.20 2.85
CA SER A 4 -13.29 3.56 3.85
C SER A 4 -11.91 3.40 3.22
N GLU A 5 -11.13 4.48 3.10
CA GLU A 5 -9.83 4.49 2.41
C GLU A 5 -8.87 3.44 3.00
N ASN A 6 -9.11 3.02 4.25
CA ASN A 6 -8.43 1.89 4.89
C ASN A 6 -8.64 0.53 4.17
N LEU A 7 -9.78 0.31 3.50
CA LEU A 7 -10.10 -0.97 2.86
C LEU A 7 -9.34 -1.19 1.55
N VAL A 8 -8.89 -0.12 0.89
CA VAL A 8 -8.28 -0.22 -0.45
C VAL A 8 -6.90 -0.89 -0.39
N ILE A 9 -6.15 -0.65 0.68
CA ILE A 9 -4.83 -1.27 0.89
C ILE A 9 -4.96 -2.55 1.73
N GLN A 10 -5.77 -2.57 2.79
CA GLN A 10 -5.82 -3.71 3.72
C GLN A 10 -6.39 -4.99 3.11
N GLN A 11 -7.43 -4.91 2.27
CA GLN A 11 -8.08 -6.09 1.69
C GLN A 11 -7.12 -6.87 0.76
N PRO A 12 -6.43 -6.23 -0.20
CA PRO A 12 -5.43 -6.92 -1.01
C PRO A 12 -4.30 -7.56 -0.20
N LEU A 13 -3.83 -6.90 0.86
CA LEU A 13 -2.81 -7.48 1.76
C LEU A 13 -3.30 -8.78 2.40
N PHE A 14 -4.55 -8.81 2.88
CA PHE A 14 -5.13 -10.00 3.49
C PHE A 14 -5.33 -11.14 2.48
N GLN A 15 -5.78 -10.82 1.27
CA GLN A 15 -5.91 -11.79 0.17
C GLN A 15 -4.57 -12.44 -0.16
N PHE A 16 -3.51 -11.64 -0.27
CA PHE A 16 -2.15 -12.16 -0.48
C PHE A 16 -1.73 -13.08 0.66
N ILE A 17 -1.80 -12.62 1.93
CA ILE A 17 -1.40 -13.43 3.09
C ILE A 17 -2.16 -14.77 3.14
N THR A 18 -3.45 -14.77 2.81
CA THR A 18 -4.30 -15.97 2.80
C THR A 18 -3.89 -16.94 1.71
N ALA A 19 -3.65 -16.46 0.49
CA ALA A 19 -3.11 -17.30 -0.56
C ALA A 19 -1.75 -17.85 -0.10
N PHE A 20 -0.86 -16.98 0.33
CA PHE A 20 0.55 -17.25 0.54
C PHE A 20 0.85 -18.22 1.70
N ASN A 21 0.20 -18.04 2.86
CA ASN A 21 0.43 -18.88 4.04
C ASN A 21 0.05 -20.36 3.82
N ASN A 22 -0.78 -20.65 2.83
CA ASN A 22 -1.19 -22.00 2.50
C ASN A 22 -0.22 -22.71 1.53
N PHE A 23 0.86 -22.06 1.08
CA PHE A 23 1.75 -22.60 0.05
C PHE A 23 2.51 -23.87 0.50
N SER A 24 3.00 -23.90 1.74
CA SER A 24 3.73 -25.05 2.29
C SER A 24 2.87 -26.33 2.34
N LEU A 25 1.57 -26.19 2.64
CA LEU A 25 0.57 -27.27 2.58
C LEU A 25 0.12 -27.54 1.15
N GLY A 26 0.04 -26.49 0.34
CA GLY A 26 -0.38 -26.51 -1.06
C GLY A 26 0.56 -27.28 -1.98
N LYS A 27 1.84 -27.49 -1.61
CA LYS A 27 2.79 -28.31 -2.39
C LYS A 27 2.31 -29.74 -2.64
N VAL A 28 1.54 -30.32 -1.71
CA VAL A 28 1.00 -31.70 -1.85
C VAL A 28 -0.15 -31.76 -2.87
N VAL A 29 -0.85 -30.65 -3.08
CA VAL A 29 -2.01 -30.49 -3.99
C VAL A 29 -1.78 -29.33 -4.95
N TRP A 30 -0.54 -29.23 -5.47
CA TRP A 30 -0.05 -28.05 -6.17
C TRP A 30 -0.95 -27.66 -7.34
N GLU A 31 -1.42 -28.63 -8.13
CA GLU A 31 -2.26 -28.36 -9.30
C GLU A 31 -3.58 -27.68 -8.97
N GLN A 32 -4.18 -28.00 -7.83
CA GLN A 32 -5.42 -27.38 -7.37
C GLN A 32 -5.13 -26.06 -6.67
N TYR A 33 -4.07 -26.02 -5.87
CA TYR A 33 -3.68 -24.85 -5.12
C TYR A 33 -3.24 -23.70 -6.04
N GLN A 34 -2.46 -23.96 -7.10
CA GLN A 34 -2.01 -22.92 -8.04
C GLN A 34 -3.18 -22.21 -8.73
N LYS A 35 -4.26 -22.94 -9.07
CA LYS A 35 -5.46 -22.38 -9.71
C LYS A 35 -6.23 -21.43 -8.80
N PHE A 36 -6.03 -21.53 -7.49
CA PHE A 36 -6.58 -20.61 -6.51
C PHE A 36 -5.58 -19.49 -6.17
N ALA A 37 -4.34 -19.85 -5.85
CA ALA A 37 -3.36 -18.95 -5.28
C ALA A 37 -2.86 -17.91 -6.30
N VAL A 38 -2.55 -18.32 -7.53
CA VAL A 38 -2.02 -17.40 -8.55
C VAL A 38 -3.03 -16.30 -8.88
N PRO A 39 -4.30 -16.59 -9.24
CA PRO A 39 -5.27 -15.54 -9.51
C PRO A 39 -5.57 -14.66 -8.29
N THR A 40 -5.52 -15.23 -7.07
CA THR A 40 -5.73 -14.45 -5.85
C THR A 40 -4.62 -13.42 -5.65
N ILE A 41 -3.37 -13.82 -5.85
CA ILE A 41 -2.20 -12.93 -5.75
C ILE A 41 -2.22 -11.88 -6.85
N GLU A 42 -2.55 -12.26 -8.09
CA GLU A 42 -2.66 -11.32 -9.21
C GLU A 42 -3.75 -10.28 -8.98
N ASN A 43 -4.94 -10.70 -8.52
CA ASN A 43 -6.04 -9.78 -8.20
C ASN A 43 -5.68 -8.83 -7.05
N ALA A 44 -5.00 -9.33 -6.01
CA ALA A 44 -4.49 -8.50 -4.93
C ALA A 44 -3.46 -7.48 -5.46
N THR A 45 -2.55 -7.93 -6.34
CA THR A 45 -1.54 -7.06 -6.98
C THR A 45 -2.20 -5.93 -7.77
N LEU A 46 -3.16 -6.26 -8.65
CA LEU A 46 -3.93 -5.27 -9.42
C LEU A 46 -4.66 -4.26 -8.53
N SER A 47 -5.22 -4.73 -7.43
CA SER A 47 -5.91 -3.87 -6.47
C SER A 47 -4.94 -2.90 -5.78
N LEU A 48 -3.73 -3.36 -5.44
CA LEU A 48 -2.68 -2.51 -4.91
C LEU A 48 -2.12 -1.53 -5.95
N GLU A 49 -1.97 -1.94 -7.22
CA GLU A 49 -1.60 -1.04 -8.31
C GLU A 49 -2.59 0.10 -8.47
N GLN A 50 -3.90 -0.19 -8.34
CA GLN A 50 -4.92 0.84 -8.30
C GLN A 50 -4.78 1.74 -7.08
N ALA A 51 -4.42 1.17 -5.92
CA ALA A 51 -4.17 1.91 -4.70
C ALA A 51 -3.01 2.93 -4.85
N VAL A 52 -1.97 2.60 -5.63
CA VAL A 52 -0.85 3.53 -5.91
C VAL A 52 -1.35 4.87 -6.44
N ASN A 53 -2.39 4.87 -7.29
CA ASN A 53 -2.93 6.09 -7.90
C ASN A 53 -3.72 6.98 -6.93
N ILE A 54 -4.17 6.44 -5.79
CA ILE A 54 -4.92 7.21 -4.78
C ILE A 54 -4.03 7.71 -3.64
N ILE A 55 -2.85 7.11 -3.43
CA ILE A 55 -1.93 7.54 -2.36
C ILE A 55 -1.60 9.04 -2.40
N PRO A 56 -1.38 9.68 -3.57
CA PRO A 56 -1.14 11.12 -3.62
C PRO A 56 -2.28 11.99 -3.09
N THR A 57 -3.49 11.44 -2.92
CA THR A 57 -4.63 12.17 -2.34
C THR A 57 -4.74 12.03 -0.83
N PHE A 58 -3.93 11.16 -0.20
CA PHE A 58 -3.94 10.98 1.25
C PHE A 58 -3.36 12.20 1.97
N THR A 59 -3.93 12.51 3.14
CA THR A 59 -3.28 13.42 4.06
C THR A 59 -2.02 12.79 4.64
N PRO A 60 -1.03 13.58 5.12
CA PRO A 60 0.16 13.02 5.74
C PRO A 60 -0.14 12.07 6.90
N ALA A 61 -1.16 12.37 7.71
CA ALA A 61 -1.58 11.51 8.81
C ALA A 61 -2.18 10.16 8.33
N GLU A 62 -2.91 10.15 7.22
CA GLU A 62 -3.41 8.92 6.60
C GLU A 62 -2.27 8.12 5.99
N ALA A 63 -1.34 8.78 5.31
CA ALA A 63 -0.17 8.14 4.71
C ALA A 63 0.69 7.43 5.77
N ILE A 64 0.93 8.07 6.92
CA ILE A 64 1.65 7.46 8.06
C ILE A 64 0.94 6.20 8.55
N LYS A 65 -0.38 6.25 8.75
CA LYS A 65 -1.15 5.08 9.21
C LYS A 65 -1.09 3.92 8.21
N GLN A 66 -1.26 4.21 6.91
CA GLN A 66 -1.15 3.16 5.88
C GLN A 66 0.26 2.59 5.81
N LYS A 67 1.28 3.42 6.01
CA LYS A 67 2.68 2.98 6.05
C LYS A 67 2.92 2.00 7.19
N GLU A 68 2.43 2.28 8.39
CA GLU A 68 2.54 1.36 9.53
C GLU A 68 1.94 -0.01 9.21
N ILE A 69 0.80 -0.04 8.52
CA ILE A 69 0.14 -1.29 8.07
C ILE A 69 1.02 -2.03 7.06
N ILE A 70 1.51 -1.34 6.03
CA ILE A 70 2.37 -1.92 4.99
C ILE A 70 3.66 -2.48 5.60
N GLN A 71 4.28 -1.76 6.53
CA GLN A 71 5.50 -2.20 7.21
C GLN A 71 5.25 -3.43 8.09
N ALA A 72 4.13 -3.47 8.81
CA ALA A 72 3.75 -4.63 9.60
C ALA A 72 3.53 -5.87 8.70
N VAL A 73 2.84 -5.71 7.57
CA VAL A 73 2.64 -6.82 6.63
C VAL A 73 3.95 -7.24 6.00
N THR A 74 4.73 -6.30 5.46
CA THR A 74 6.03 -6.58 4.82
C THR A 74 6.97 -7.33 5.74
N SER A 75 7.04 -6.93 7.02
CA SER A 75 7.86 -7.63 8.02
C SER A 75 7.41 -9.07 8.24
N ASN A 76 6.10 -9.33 8.25
CA ASN A 76 5.54 -10.67 8.41
C ASN A 76 5.73 -11.55 7.17
N VAL A 77 5.72 -10.96 5.97
CA VAL A 77 5.84 -11.71 4.72
C VAL A 77 7.27 -11.76 4.16
N LYS A 78 8.23 -11.05 4.75
CA LYS A 78 9.63 -11.07 4.31
C LYS A 78 10.29 -12.46 4.33
N PRO A 79 10.13 -13.30 5.36
CA PRO A 79 10.66 -14.67 5.32
C PRO A 79 10.05 -15.51 4.19
N LEU A 80 8.83 -15.15 3.77
CA LEU A 80 8.13 -15.82 2.68
C LEU A 80 8.68 -15.40 1.31
N LEU A 81 9.11 -14.15 1.15
CA LEU A 81 9.83 -13.69 -0.05
C LEU A 81 11.13 -14.48 -0.25
N GLU A 82 11.93 -14.65 0.80
CA GLU A 82 13.18 -15.42 0.74
C GLU A 82 12.92 -16.88 0.30
N PHE A 83 11.84 -17.48 0.78
CA PHE A 83 11.42 -18.83 0.37
C PHE A 83 11.03 -18.91 -1.12
N ILE A 84 10.32 -17.91 -1.64
CA ILE A 84 9.95 -17.82 -3.06
C ILE A 84 11.17 -17.67 -3.95
N GLU A 85 12.09 -16.79 -3.57
CA GLU A 85 13.31 -16.53 -4.33
C GLU A 85 14.23 -17.76 -4.37
N ALA A 86 14.23 -18.55 -3.29
CA ALA A 86 14.97 -19.81 -3.22
C ALA A 86 14.32 -20.95 -4.01
N GLU A 87 13.01 -20.89 -4.26
CA GLU A 87 12.27 -21.92 -5.00
C GLU A 87 12.55 -21.81 -6.51
N LYS A 88 13.27 -22.81 -7.04
CA LYS A 88 13.73 -22.83 -8.44
C LYS A 88 12.98 -23.82 -9.31
N ALA A 89 12.06 -24.62 -8.76
CA ALA A 89 11.32 -25.56 -9.60
C ALA A 89 10.45 -24.79 -10.61
N GLU A 90 10.44 -25.28 -11.85
CA GLU A 90 9.74 -24.63 -12.95
C GLU A 90 8.22 -24.67 -12.76
N GLU A 91 7.71 -25.70 -12.11
CA GLU A 91 6.30 -25.87 -11.76
C GLU A 91 5.75 -24.76 -10.84
N PHE A 92 6.63 -24.08 -10.08
CA PHE A 92 6.26 -22.96 -9.21
C PHE A 92 6.51 -21.58 -9.86
N SER A 93 6.97 -21.53 -11.12
CA SER A 93 7.38 -20.28 -11.77
C SER A 93 6.29 -19.21 -11.81
N GLN A 94 5.04 -19.59 -12.12
CA GLN A 94 3.92 -18.65 -12.18
C GLN A 94 3.62 -18.03 -10.82
N PHE A 95 3.55 -18.86 -9.78
CA PHE A 95 3.33 -18.39 -8.42
C PHE A 95 4.49 -17.53 -7.91
N ARG A 96 5.73 -17.93 -8.19
CA ARG A 96 6.91 -17.12 -7.89
C ARG A 96 6.81 -15.75 -8.56
N ASN A 97 6.53 -15.70 -9.86
CA ASN A 97 6.42 -14.46 -10.61
C ASN A 97 5.29 -13.56 -10.09
N ALA A 98 4.09 -14.12 -9.85
CA ALA A 98 2.95 -13.38 -9.32
C ALA A 98 3.26 -12.79 -7.93
N SER A 99 3.96 -13.55 -7.10
CA SER A 99 4.31 -13.11 -5.75
C SER A 99 5.41 -12.04 -5.75
N LEU A 100 6.44 -12.20 -6.59
CA LEU A 100 7.47 -11.18 -6.78
C LEU A 100 6.87 -9.87 -7.31
N ALA A 101 5.89 -9.95 -8.22
CA ALA A 101 5.15 -8.78 -8.68
C ALA A 101 4.39 -8.10 -7.53
N PHE A 102 3.72 -8.86 -6.67
CA PHE A 102 3.05 -8.32 -5.49
C PHE A 102 4.03 -7.57 -4.57
N PHE A 103 5.19 -8.15 -4.28
CA PHE A 103 6.22 -7.49 -3.46
C PHE A 103 6.77 -6.21 -4.10
N CYS A 104 6.97 -6.20 -5.43
CA CYS A 104 7.38 -5.01 -6.16
C CYS A 104 6.39 -3.86 -5.98
N ILE A 105 5.08 -4.16 -6.06
CA ILE A 105 4.03 -3.16 -5.83
C ILE A 105 3.98 -2.70 -4.37
N LEU A 106 4.22 -3.59 -3.38
CA LEU A 106 4.34 -3.17 -1.99
C LEU A 106 5.45 -2.15 -1.76
N GLU A 107 6.63 -2.39 -2.35
CA GLU A 107 7.74 -1.43 -2.28
C GLU A 107 7.39 -0.10 -2.94
N GLN A 108 6.63 -0.13 -4.04
CA GLN A 108 6.16 1.09 -4.69
C GLN A 108 5.17 1.85 -3.81
N ILE A 109 4.21 1.15 -3.18
CA ILE A 109 3.27 1.74 -2.23
C ILE A 109 4.01 2.39 -1.07
N GLU A 110 5.00 1.73 -0.48
CA GLU A 110 5.77 2.29 0.64
C GLU A 110 6.47 3.60 0.22
N LYS A 111 7.07 3.64 -0.99
CA LYS A 111 7.69 4.85 -1.54
C LYS A 111 6.69 5.99 -1.76
N GLU A 112 5.50 5.70 -2.27
CA GLU A 112 4.47 6.73 -2.45
C GLU A 112 3.90 7.22 -1.11
N LEU A 113 3.74 6.33 -0.13
CA LEU A 113 3.33 6.71 1.22
C LEU A 113 4.37 7.59 1.90
N ASP A 114 5.66 7.33 1.70
CA ASP A 114 6.74 8.19 2.18
C ASP A 114 6.68 9.60 1.59
N LYS A 115 6.38 9.71 0.29
CA LYS A 115 6.18 11.00 -0.36
C LYS A 115 4.96 11.72 0.20
N ALA A 116 3.82 11.03 0.35
CA ALA A 116 2.60 11.61 0.89
C ALA A 116 2.74 12.03 2.37
N ALA A 117 3.48 11.25 3.17
CA ALA A 117 3.77 11.57 4.58
C ALA A 117 4.74 12.75 4.74
N SER A 118 5.65 12.94 3.78
CA SER A 118 6.64 14.04 3.77
C SER A 118 6.16 15.30 3.07
N GLN A 119 4.93 15.32 2.53
CA GLN A 119 4.25 16.56 2.14
C GLN A 119 3.89 17.36 3.40
N ASP A 120 4.90 18.01 3.95
CA ASP A 120 4.84 18.77 5.19
C ASP A 120 3.87 19.96 5.06
N ASP A 121 3.28 20.31 6.20
CA ASP A 121 2.24 21.29 6.44
C ASP A 121 2.57 22.72 5.99
N THR A 122 3.68 22.97 5.28
CA THR A 122 4.09 24.31 4.87
C THR A 122 3.06 24.96 3.94
N ALA A 123 2.48 24.22 3.00
CA ALA A 123 1.41 24.75 2.14
C ALA A 123 0.14 25.08 2.93
N ARG A 124 -0.19 24.27 3.94
CA ARG A 124 -1.39 24.42 4.78
C ARG A 124 -1.22 25.49 5.86
N ALA A 125 -0.02 25.60 6.43
CA ALA A 125 0.41 26.65 7.36
C ALA A 125 0.48 28.00 6.64
N VAL A 126 0.99 28.06 5.41
CA VAL A 126 0.94 29.28 4.58
C VAL A 126 -0.51 29.66 4.27
N PHE A 127 -1.38 28.70 3.94
CA PHE A 127 -2.80 28.98 3.70
C PHE A 127 -3.55 29.43 4.98
N HIS A 128 -3.26 28.83 6.15
CA HIS A 128 -3.80 29.25 7.44
C HIS A 128 -3.24 30.60 7.90
N HIS A 129 -1.97 30.91 7.63
CA HIS A 129 -1.36 32.19 7.95
C HIS A 129 -1.88 33.32 7.05
N MET A 130 -2.12 33.04 5.76
CA MET A 130 -2.74 33.99 4.82
C MET A 130 -4.21 34.27 5.18
N THR A 131 -4.97 33.25 5.60
CA THR A 131 -6.38 33.42 5.99
C THR A 131 -6.57 34.05 7.37
N ARG A 132 -5.63 33.88 8.31
CA ARG A 132 -5.61 34.61 9.59
C ARG A 132 -5.22 36.09 9.41
N SER A 133 -4.26 36.40 8.54
CA SER A 133 -3.81 37.78 8.32
C SER A 133 -4.92 38.70 7.75
N ARG A 134 -5.79 38.18 6.89
CA ARG A 134 -6.96 38.91 6.37
C ARG A 134 -8.03 39.25 7.43
N LYS A 135 -8.01 38.60 8.60
CA LYS A 135 -8.94 38.87 9.70
C LYS A 135 -8.33 39.72 10.83
N ASN A 136 -7.14 40.28 10.63
CA ASN A 136 -6.52 41.16 11.62
C ASN A 136 -7.15 42.57 11.55
N PRO A 137 -7.91 43.02 12.58
CA PRO A 137 -8.54 44.34 12.59
C PRO A 137 -7.54 45.50 12.57
N ALA A 138 -6.26 45.25 12.86
CA ALA A 138 -5.20 46.26 12.75
C ALA A 138 -4.83 46.59 11.29
N ILE A 139 -4.97 45.63 10.36
CA ILE A 139 -4.63 45.83 8.93
C ILE A 139 -5.77 46.56 8.19
N LEU A 140 -7.02 46.35 8.63
CA LEU A 140 -8.20 47.04 8.09
C LEU A 140 -8.21 48.56 8.36
N LYS A 141 -7.40 49.06 9.31
CA LYS A 141 -7.25 50.51 9.55
C LYS A 141 -6.41 51.23 8.52
N TYR A 142 -5.64 50.52 7.70
CA TYR A 142 -4.75 51.08 6.68
C TYR A 142 -5.28 50.92 5.24
N LEU A 143 -6.48 50.35 5.08
CA LEU A 143 -7.16 50.14 3.79
C LEU A 143 -8.38 51.07 3.59
N LYS A 144 -8.38 52.25 4.22
CA LYS A 144 -9.36 53.31 3.99
C LYS A 144 -8.72 54.49 3.29
#